data_AF-W2NUK9-F1
#
_entry.id   AF-W2NUK9-F1
#
_cell.length_a   1.000
_cell.length_b   1.000
_cell.length_c   1.000
_cell.angle_alpha   90.00
_cell.angle_beta   90.00
_cell.angle_gamma   90.00
#
_symmetry.space_group_name_H-M   'P 1'
#
loop_
_entity.id
_entity.type
_entity.pdbx_description
1 polymer ?
#
loop_
_entity_poly.entity_id
_entity_poly.type
_entity_poly.pdbx_seq_one_letter_code
_entity_poly.pdbx_strand_id
1 'polypeptide(L)'
;FGAIAMIIIATIYNIAAFILPMWSSNKTVNSALASEVSNTNFKAGLLGFCVDSEMTNGTTFDHCFYYKFGSSYDDLSVLNADVWSKYSSDGICKGYGNAGDVSDAEQLAYSSILATAAGMDAEQFDKFLDKSCGLVGTATMTFGGMSLSNGVMAIIAMVGAITCCKGNKKWIGGGFFLAGVACFAAMLSFVMWVVQSKPLGKEDDASFKTSFFLMIVAMLHYPVAMFMFWKYLKLQQEEQKELDEDHTTYTGAETPVSGAPASLV
;
A
#
# COMPACT_ATOMS: atom_id res chain seq x y z
N PHE A 1 -16.07 -16.43 -10.39
CA PHE A 1 -14.96 -15.97 -11.24
C PHE A 1 -14.80 -14.45 -11.28
N GLY A 2 -15.85 -13.67 -11.55
CA GLY A 2 -15.75 -12.18 -11.56
C GLY A 2 -15.13 -11.56 -10.30
N ALA A 3 -15.60 -11.93 -9.11
CA ALA A 3 -15.03 -11.44 -7.84
C ALA A 3 -13.54 -11.78 -7.67
N ILE A 4 -13.12 -12.96 -8.13
CA ILE A 4 -11.72 -13.42 -8.05
C ILE A 4 -10.86 -12.59 -9.00
N ALA A 5 -11.32 -12.33 -10.22
CA ALA A 5 -10.63 -11.46 -11.16
C ALA A 5 -10.42 -10.04 -10.59
N MET A 6 -11.45 -9.48 -9.93
CA MET A 6 -11.34 -8.18 -9.27
C MET A 6 -10.30 -8.16 -8.15
N ILE A 7 -10.23 -9.22 -7.32
CA ILE A 7 -9.21 -9.34 -6.26
C ILE A 7 -7.80 -9.49 -6.84
N ILE A 8 -7.66 -10.23 -7.94
CA ILE A 8 -6.37 -10.36 -8.65
C ILE A 8 -5.91 -9.00 -9.17
N ILE A 9 -6.77 -8.28 -9.89
CA ILE A 9 -6.47 -6.94 -10.42
C ILE A 9 -6.13 -5.97 -9.28
N ALA A 10 -6.93 -5.94 -8.21
CA ALA A 10 -6.68 -5.11 -7.04
C ALA A 10 -5.30 -5.39 -6.44
N THR A 11 -4.96 -6.66 -6.27
CA THR A 11 -3.71 -7.08 -5.64
C THR A 11 -2.50 -6.75 -6.54
N ILE A 12 -2.61 -6.93 -7.86
CA ILE A 12 -1.55 -6.55 -8.80
C ILE A 12 -1.27 -5.04 -8.73
N TYR A 13 -2.32 -4.21 -8.76
CA TYR A 13 -2.14 -2.77 -8.64
C TYR A 13 -1.63 -2.34 -7.27
N ASN A 14 -2.04 -3.03 -6.21
CA ASN A 14 -1.51 -2.81 -4.86
C ASN A 14 -0.01 -3.14 -4.77
N ILE A 15 0.42 -4.27 -5.35
CA ILE A 15 1.86 -4.64 -5.45
C ILE A 15 2.64 -3.57 -6.21
N ALA A 16 2.14 -3.16 -7.38
CA ALA A 16 2.79 -2.13 -8.19
C ALA A 16 2.88 -0.80 -7.42
N ALA A 17 1.79 -0.38 -6.77
CA ALA A 17 1.78 0.82 -5.95
C ALA A 17 2.77 0.71 -4.78
N PHE A 18 2.86 -0.43 -4.10
CA PHE A 18 3.76 -0.64 -2.97
C PHE A 18 5.24 -0.51 -3.35
N ILE A 19 5.63 -1.09 -4.50
CA ILE A 19 7.03 -1.15 -4.93
C ILE A 19 7.47 0.15 -5.62
N LEU A 20 6.60 0.75 -6.45
CA LEU A 20 7.00 1.88 -7.29
C LEU A 20 7.03 3.19 -6.49
N PRO A 21 8.13 3.96 -6.55
CA PRO A 21 8.30 5.21 -5.80
C PRO A 21 7.54 6.40 -6.44
N MET A 22 6.38 6.17 -7.07
CA MET A 22 5.60 7.18 -7.78
C MET A 22 4.30 7.53 -7.05
N TRP A 23 4.34 7.64 -5.73
CA TRP A 23 3.19 8.12 -4.97
C TRP A 23 3.13 9.65 -4.99
N SER A 24 4.27 10.29 -4.76
CA SER A 24 4.44 11.73 -4.91
C SER A 24 5.69 12.00 -5.76
N SER A 25 5.65 13.02 -6.62
CA SER A 25 6.85 13.43 -7.37
C SER A 25 6.97 14.93 -7.49
N ASN A 26 8.20 15.41 -7.60
CA ASN A 26 8.53 16.78 -7.93
C ASN A 26 9.48 16.81 -9.15
N LYS A 27 9.30 17.80 -10.03
CA LYS A 27 10.19 18.09 -11.17
C LYS A 27 10.67 19.54 -11.22
N THR A 28 10.22 20.38 -10.30
CA THR A 28 10.62 21.77 -10.19
C THR A 28 11.69 21.88 -9.11
N VAL A 29 12.79 22.55 -9.45
CA VAL A 29 13.81 22.88 -8.46
C VAL A 29 13.29 24.02 -7.61
N ASN A 30 13.45 23.91 -6.29
CA ASN A 30 13.11 25.01 -5.39
C ASN A 30 13.89 26.28 -5.78
N SER A 31 13.21 27.43 -5.78
CA SER A 31 13.82 28.71 -6.17
C SER A 31 15.10 29.06 -5.41
N ALA A 32 15.22 28.64 -4.15
CA ALA A 32 16.41 28.85 -3.33
C ALA A 32 17.63 28.05 -3.81
N LEU A 33 17.41 26.95 -4.55
CA LEU A 33 18.46 26.04 -5.03
C LEU A 33 18.75 26.16 -6.53
N ALA A 34 18.11 27.10 -7.24
CA ALA A 34 18.25 27.24 -8.69
C ALA A 34 19.69 27.56 -9.16
N SER A 35 20.56 28.06 -8.26
CA SER A 35 22.00 28.26 -8.55
C SER A 35 22.84 27.00 -8.40
N GLU A 36 22.34 26.01 -7.66
CA GLU A 36 23.07 24.79 -7.31
C GLU A 36 22.56 23.58 -8.12
N VAL A 37 21.24 23.49 -8.31
CA VAL A 37 20.56 22.39 -9.01
C VAL A 37 19.94 22.94 -10.30
N SER A 38 20.34 22.38 -11.44
CA SER A 38 19.80 22.78 -12.75
C SER A 38 18.49 22.06 -13.08
N ASN A 39 18.37 20.80 -12.66
CA ASN A 39 17.19 19.96 -12.92
C ASN A 39 17.01 18.92 -11.80
N THR A 40 15.76 18.56 -11.52
CA THR A 40 15.43 17.50 -10.55
C THR A 40 14.21 16.70 -11.00
N ASN A 41 14.17 15.44 -10.60
CA ASN A 41 13.09 14.50 -10.81
C ASN A 41 12.98 13.60 -9.57
N PHE A 42 12.46 14.20 -8.50
CA PHE A 42 12.22 13.53 -7.24
C PHE A 42 10.96 12.65 -7.29
N LYS A 43 11.05 11.44 -6.74
CA LYS A 43 9.97 10.44 -6.71
C LYS A 43 9.94 9.76 -5.36
N ALA A 44 8.85 9.85 -4.61
CA ALA A 44 8.69 9.18 -3.33
C ALA A 44 7.56 8.13 -3.36
N GLY A 45 7.78 7.01 -2.67
CA GLY A 45 6.76 5.99 -2.39
C GLY A 45 6.93 5.37 -1.01
N LEU A 46 6.25 4.24 -0.79
CA LEU A 46 6.14 3.62 0.54
C LEU A 46 7.47 3.07 1.07
N LEU A 47 8.33 2.56 0.18
CA LEU A 47 9.60 1.93 0.55
C LEU A 47 10.76 2.92 0.67
N GLY A 48 10.65 4.08 0.02
CA GLY A 48 11.75 5.02 -0.12
C GLY A 48 11.44 6.10 -1.14
N PHE A 49 12.49 6.79 -1.59
CA PHE A 49 12.42 7.81 -2.61
C PHE A 49 13.62 7.71 -3.55
N CYS A 50 13.46 8.18 -4.78
CA CYS A 50 14.51 8.28 -5.76
C CYS A 50 14.73 9.75 -6.11
N VAL A 51 16.00 10.07 -6.30
CA VAL A 51 16.48 11.37 -6.74
C VAL A 51 17.18 11.15 -8.07
N ASP A 52 16.81 11.97 -9.02
CA ASP A 52 17.42 12.08 -10.35
C ASP A 52 17.59 13.57 -10.59
N SER A 53 18.79 14.10 -10.31
CA SER A 53 19.09 15.53 -10.36
C SER A 53 20.42 15.83 -11.01
N GLU A 54 20.50 17.01 -11.59
CA GLU A 54 21.70 17.54 -12.21
C GLU A 54 22.06 18.84 -11.51
N MET A 55 23.30 18.92 -11.03
CA MET A 55 23.88 20.10 -10.42
C MET A 55 24.40 21.04 -11.50
N THR A 56 24.44 22.35 -11.22
CA THR A 56 24.91 23.35 -12.19
C THR A 56 26.38 23.19 -12.57
N ASN A 57 27.17 22.48 -11.75
CA ASN A 57 28.56 22.12 -12.04
C ASN A 57 28.71 20.86 -12.92
N GLY A 58 27.61 20.24 -13.37
CA GLY A 58 27.59 19.04 -14.21
C GLY A 58 27.60 17.71 -13.44
N THR A 59 27.54 17.73 -12.11
CA THR A 59 27.40 16.50 -11.30
C THR A 59 25.97 15.98 -11.37
N THR A 60 25.79 14.69 -11.62
CA THR A 60 24.47 14.05 -11.68
C THR A 60 24.28 13.10 -10.52
N PHE A 61 23.13 13.18 -9.85
CA PHE A 61 22.71 12.23 -8.82
C PHE A 61 21.55 11.39 -9.33
N ASP A 62 21.76 10.08 -9.46
CA ASP A 62 20.72 9.12 -9.82
C ASP A 62 20.74 7.96 -8.83
N HIS A 63 19.92 8.07 -7.78
CA HIS A 63 19.89 7.06 -6.74
C HIS A 63 18.51 6.91 -6.08
N CYS A 64 18.20 5.68 -5.68
CA CYS A 64 17.01 5.35 -4.90
C CYS A 64 17.40 4.98 -3.47
N PHE A 65 16.91 5.77 -2.53
CA PHE A 65 17.14 5.58 -1.11
C PHE A 65 15.96 4.85 -0.46
N TYR A 66 16.26 3.85 0.36
CA TYR A 66 15.24 3.14 1.14
C TYR A 66 15.16 3.71 2.57
N TYR A 67 13.95 3.83 3.10
CA TYR A 67 13.76 4.37 4.46
C TYR A 67 14.42 3.48 5.53
N LYS A 68 14.27 2.17 5.42
CA LYS A 68 14.68 1.21 6.45
C LYS A 68 15.83 0.27 6.02
N PHE A 69 16.11 0.19 4.73
CA PHE A 69 17.18 -0.66 4.19
C PHE A 69 18.39 0.20 3.83
N GLY A 70 19.60 -0.32 4.05
CA GLY A 70 20.82 0.38 3.67
C GLY A 70 20.92 0.56 2.15
N SER A 71 21.19 1.78 1.74
CA SER A 71 21.51 2.15 0.37
C SER A 71 22.63 3.18 0.43
N SER A 72 23.86 2.72 0.64
CA SER A 72 25.02 3.61 0.67
C SER A 72 25.21 4.20 -0.72
N TYR A 73 25.35 5.52 -0.78
CA TYR A 73 25.58 6.24 -2.03
C TYR A 73 26.65 7.30 -1.81
N ASP A 74 27.90 6.95 -2.12
CA ASP A 74 29.07 7.75 -1.75
C ASP A 74 29.13 9.09 -2.50
N ASP A 75 28.50 9.20 -3.67
CA ASP A 75 28.51 10.42 -4.49
C ASP A 75 27.85 11.61 -3.76
N LEU A 76 26.94 11.37 -2.80
CA LEU A 76 26.33 12.43 -1.99
C LEU A 76 27.32 13.13 -1.04
N SER A 77 28.50 12.55 -0.83
CA SER A 77 29.57 13.18 -0.04
C SER A 77 30.08 14.49 -0.63
N VAL A 78 29.85 14.74 -1.93
CA VAL A 78 30.20 16.00 -2.61
C VAL A 78 29.44 17.19 -2.01
N LEU A 79 28.24 16.97 -1.45
CA LEU A 79 27.45 18.02 -0.82
C LEU A 79 27.91 18.32 0.61
N ASN A 80 28.19 17.28 1.40
CA ASN A 80 28.78 17.42 2.73
C ASN A 80 29.41 16.10 3.20
N ALA A 81 30.71 15.96 3.00
CA ALA A 81 31.45 14.73 3.30
C ALA A 81 31.44 14.40 4.80
N ASP A 82 31.51 15.41 5.67
CA ASP A 82 31.62 15.23 7.12
C ASP A 82 30.34 14.66 7.74
N VAL A 83 29.18 15.10 7.27
CA VAL A 83 27.87 14.60 7.75
C VAL A 83 27.52 13.31 7.02
N TRP A 84 27.70 13.24 5.70
CA TRP A 84 27.30 12.07 4.93
C TRP A 84 28.08 10.83 5.32
N SER A 85 29.41 10.92 5.44
CA SER A 85 30.27 9.77 5.82
C SER A 85 29.95 9.18 7.20
N LYS A 86 29.39 9.97 8.13
CA LYS A 86 28.98 9.51 9.46
C LYS A 86 27.70 8.70 9.45
N TYR A 87 26.76 9.03 8.55
CA TYR A 87 25.37 8.54 8.63
C TYR A 87 24.88 7.77 7.39
N SER A 88 25.68 7.67 6.32
CA SER A 88 25.29 7.09 5.03
C SER A 88 25.33 5.57 4.94
N SER A 89 25.92 4.89 5.94
CA SER A 89 26.15 3.43 5.90
C SER A 89 24.90 2.61 6.21
N ASP A 90 23.85 3.24 6.73
CA ASP A 90 22.58 2.63 7.11
C ASP A 90 21.41 3.12 6.25
N GLY A 91 20.20 2.60 6.47
CA GLY A 91 19.00 3.15 5.83
C GLY A 91 18.70 4.58 6.27
N ILE A 92 18.01 5.36 5.43
CA ILE A 92 17.80 6.81 5.64
C ILE A 92 17.27 7.13 7.02
N CYS A 93 16.30 6.37 7.53
CA CYS A 93 15.71 6.66 8.83
C CYS A 93 16.60 6.33 10.01
N LYS A 94 17.57 5.42 9.85
CA LYS A 94 18.58 5.16 10.87
C LYS A 94 19.64 6.26 10.84
N GLY A 95 20.08 6.70 9.66
CA GLY A 95 20.96 7.87 9.52
C GLY A 95 20.32 9.14 10.11
N TYR A 96 19.07 9.41 9.75
CA TYR A 96 18.27 10.54 10.26
C TYR A 96 18.06 10.48 11.79
N GLY A 97 17.78 9.29 12.32
CA GLY A 97 17.63 9.07 13.76
C GLY A 97 18.94 9.29 14.52
N ASN A 98 20.04 8.69 14.04
CA ASN A 98 21.36 8.82 14.66
C ASN A 98 21.84 10.28 14.68
N ALA A 99 21.57 11.04 13.62
CA ALA A 99 21.88 12.47 13.59
C ALA A 99 21.03 13.27 14.59
N GLY A 100 19.75 12.91 14.75
CA GLY A 100 18.84 13.50 15.75
C GLY A 100 19.22 13.18 17.19
N ASP A 101 19.80 12.01 17.45
CA ASP A 101 20.32 11.65 18.77
C ASP A 101 21.49 12.56 19.21
N VAL A 102 22.16 13.22 18.26
CA VAL A 102 23.20 14.23 18.55
C VAL A 102 22.58 15.61 18.76
N SER A 103 21.82 16.11 17.77
CA SER A 103 21.07 17.36 17.88
C SER A 103 20.10 17.58 16.71
N ASP A 104 19.07 18.42 16.92
CA ASP A 104 18.17 18.88 15.85
C ASP A 104 18.92 19.55 14.68
N ALA A 105 20.03 20.25 14.97
CA ALA A 105 20.84 20.90 13.95
C ALA A 105 21.59 19.89 13.06
N GLU A 106 22.07 18.79 13.64
CA GLU A 106 22.77 17.74 12.90
C GLU A 106 21.78 16.88 12.09
N GLN A 107 20.59 16.65 12.63
CA GLN A 107 19.48 16.05 11.89
C GLN A 107 19.05 16.88 10.68
N LEU A 108 18.89 18.20 10.86
CA LEU A 108 18.58 19.12 9.77
C LEU A 108 19.70 19.19 8.74
N ALA A 109 20.97 19.12 9.17
CA ALA A 109 22.10 19.07 8.24
C ALA A 109 22.06 17.79 7.38
N TYR A 110 21.74 16.64 7.97
CA TYR A 110 21.58 15.38 7.24
C TYR A 110 20.41 15.44 6.25
N SER A 111 19.24 15.93 6.66
CA SER A 111 18.08 16.06 5.78
C SER A 111 18.30 17.12 4.69
N SER A 112 19.03 18.20 4.97
CA SER A 112 19.39 19.21 3.98
C SER A 112 20.24 18.65 2.84
N ILE A 113 21.15 17.69 3.09
CA ILE A 113 21.92 17.04 2.01
C ILE A 113 20.99 16.32 1.04
N LEU A 114 20.04 15.56 1.59
CA LEU A 114 19.05 14.82 0.79
C LEU A 114 18.09 15.78 0.07
N ALA A 115 17.69 16.87 0.72
CA ALA A 115 16.85 17.91 0.15
C ALA A 115 17.55 18.61 -1.02
N THR A 116 18.83 18.96 -0.86
CA THR A 116 19.64 19.56 -1.92
C THR A 116 19.81 18.62 -3.09
N ALA A 117 20.11 17.35 -2.84
CA ALA A 117 20.14 16.34 -3.89
C ALA A 117 18.79 16.25 -4.61
N ALA A 118 17.67 16.30 -3.87
CA ALA A 118 16.32 16.28 -4.43
C ALA A 118 15.88 17.61 -5.07
N GLY A 119 16.64 18.70 -4.95
CA GLY A 119 16.25 20.05 -5.36
C GLY A 119 15.05 20.61 -4.61
N MET A 120 14.92 20.27 -3.33
CA MET A 120 13.77 20.60 -2.46
C MET A 120 14.16 21.49 -1.28
N ASP A 121 13.19 22.16 -0.69
CA ASP A 121 13.37 22.93 0.55
C ASP A 121 13.80 22.01 1.72
N ALA A 122 14.87 22.39 2.40
CA ALA A 122 15.43 21.60 3.49
C ALA A 122 14.46 21.43 4.65
N GLU A 123 13.70 22.46 5.04
CA GLU A 123 12.77 22.36 6.16
C GLU A 123 11.52 21.52 5.83
N GLN A 124 10.99 21.64 4.61
CA GLN A 124 9.86 20.81 4.19
C GLN A 124 10.29 19.35 4.03
N PHE A 125 11.48 19.12 3.48
CA PHE A 125 12.02 17.77 3.33
C PHE A 125 12.32 17.13 4.69
N ASP A 126 12.86 17.89 5.65
CA ASP A 126 13.05 17.45 7.02
C ASP A 126 11.73 17.02 7.67
N LYS A 127 10.69 17.86 7.59
CA LYS A 127 9.33 17.51 8.09
C LYS A 127 8.74 16.27 7.41
N PHE A 128 9.08 16.04 6.14
CA PHE A 128 8.70 14.83 5.43
C PHE A 128 9.46 13.61 5.95
N LEU A 129 10.76 13.73 6.19
CA LEU A 129 11.59 12.66 6.76
C LEU A 129 11.18 12.33 8.19
N ASP A 130 10.94 13.31 9.05
CA ASP A 130 10.41 13.11 10.41
C ASP A 130 9.16 12.22 10.39
N LYS A 131 8.19 12.58 9.53
CA LYS A 131 6.97 11.76 9.35
C LYS A 131 7.25 10.38 8.78
N SER A 132 8.14 10.29 7.80
CA SER A 132 8.47 9.04 7.10
C SER A 132 9.24 8.06 7.98
N CYS A 133 10.08 8.58 8.86
CA CYS A 133 10.94 7.81 9.75
C CYS A 133 10.31 7.52 11.12
N GLY A 134 9.37 8.36 11.54
CA GLY A 134 8.58 8.18 12.74
C GLY A 134 7.43 7.17 12.61
N LEU A 135 6.44 7.35 13.47
CA LEU A 135 5.29 6.44 13.59
C LEU A 135 4.44 6.41 12.31
N VAL A 136 4.22 7.57 11.67
CA VAL A 136 3.36 7.67 10.49
C VAL A 136 3.91 6.81 9.35
N GLY A 137 5.16 7.02 8.92
CA GLY A 137 5.74 6.25 7.82
C GLY A 137 5.91 4.76 8.14
N THR A 138 6.25 4.42 9.39
CA THR A 138 6.29 3.02 9.84
C THR A 138 4.90 2.38 9.72
N ALA A 139 3.84 3.08 10.11
CA ALA A 139 2.47 2.61 9.97
C ALA A 139 2.06 2.54 8.47
N THR A 140 2.35 3.57 7.67
CA THR A 140 2.07 3.60 6.22
C THR A 140 2.64 2.35 5.52
N MET A 141 3.91 2.05 5.77
CA MET A 141 4.60 0.89 5.20
C MET A 141 4.01 -0.43 5.72
N THR A 142 3.73 -0.52 7.02
CA THR A 142 3.16 -1.73 7.64
C THR A 142 1.77 -2.03 7.07
N PHE A 143 0.89 -1.04 6.99
CA PHE A 143 -0.43 -1.20 6.40
C PHE A 143 -0.36 -1.51 4.90
N GLY A 144 0.57 -0.88 4.16
CA GLY A 144 0.82 -1.23 2.76
C GLY A 144 1.24 -2.69 2.59
N GLY A 145 2.18 -3.16 3.42
CA GLY A 145 2.67 -4.54 3.40
C GLY A 145 1.60 -5.56 3.80
N MET A 146 0.82 -5.26 4.85
CA MET A 146 -0.33 -6.10 5.24
C MET A 146 -1.38 -6.17 4.15
N SER A 147 -1.63 -5.07 3.45
CA SER A 147 -2.58 -5.05 2.34
C SER A 147 -2.14 -5.99 1.22
N LEU A 148 -0.88 -5.89 0.82
CA LEU A 148 -0.26 -6.74 -0.18
C LEU A 148 -0.31 -8.22 0.23
N SER A 149 0.17 -8.57 1.43
CA SER A 149 0.24 -9.96 1.87
C SER A 149 -1.14 -10.60 2.00
N ASN A 150 -2.13 -9.89 2.55
CA ASN A 150 -3.49 -10.39 2.66
C ASN A 150 -4.18 -10.50 1.28
N GLY A 151 -3.91 -9.59 0.35
CA GLY A 151 -4.39 -9.69 -1.03
C GLY A 151 -3.89 -10.95 -1.73
N VAL A 152 -2.59 -11.26 -1.61
CA VAL A 152 -1.99 -12.49 -2.15
C VAL A 152 -2.59 -13.74 -1.50
N MET A 153 -2.70 -13.75 -0.17
CA MET A 153 -3.29 -14.88 0.56
C MET A 153 -4.77 -15.09 0.22
N ALA A 154 -5.52 -14.02 -0.04
CA ALA A 154 -6.89 -14.10 -0.51
C ALA A 154 -6.99 -14.83 -1.86
N ILE A 155 -6.10 -14.50 -2.81
CA ILE A 155 -6.03 -15.16 -4.12
C ILE A 155 -5.72 -16.65 -3.95
N ILE A 156 -4.70 -16.98 -3.16
CA ILE A 156 -4.30 -18.37 -2.90
C ILE A 156 -5.47 -19.16 -2.29
N ALA A 157 -6.15 -18.59 -1.30
CA ALA A 157 -7.28 -19.24 -0.64
C ALA A 157 -8.44 -19.50 -1.61
N MET A 158 -8.80 -18.53 -2.46
CA MET A 158 -9.90 -18.67 -3.40
C MET A 158 -9.57 -19.60 -4.58
N VAL A 159 -8.36 -19.49 -5.14
CA VAL A 159 -7.92 -20.37 -6.23
C VAL A 159 -7.81 -21.81 -5.72
N GLY A 160 -7.16 -22.01 -4.56
CA GLY A 160 -7.04 -23.32 -3.92
C GLY A 160 -8.41 -23.93 -3.59
N ALA A 161 -9.39 -23.11 -3.18
CA ALA A 161 -10.75 -23.57 -2.97
C ALA A 161 -11.35 -24.20 -4.24
N ILE A 162 -11.16 -23.57 -5.39
CA ILE A 162 -11.72 -24.02 -6.67
C ILE A 162 -10.96 -25.23 -7.21
N THR A 163 -9.63 -25.20 -7.21
CA THR A 163 -8.81 -26.21 -7.88
C THR A 163 -8.65 -27.48 -7.03
N CYS A 164 -8.48 -27.35 -5.72
CA CYS A 164 -8.04 -28.45 -4.86
C CYS A 164 -9.07 -28.83 -3.80
N CYS A 165 -9.90 -27.88 -3.33
CA CYS A 165 -10.84 -28.12 -2.23
C CYS A 165 -12.31 -28.20 -2.66
N LYS A 166 -12.60 -28.43 -3.96
CA LYS A 166 -13.96 -28.61 -4.51
C LYS A 166 -14.97 -27.55 -4.06
N GLY A 167 -14.54 -26.29 -3.95
CA GLY A 167 -15.40 -25.19 -3.54
C GLY A 167 -15.73 -25.17 -2.04
N ASN A 168 -14.87 -25.70 -1.17
CA ASN A 168 -15.08 -25.67 0.28
C ASN A 168 -15.38 -24.23 0.78
N LYS A 169 -16.59 -24.04 1.31
CA LYS A 169 -17.11 -22.74 1.79
C LYS A 169 -16.20 -22.05 2.81
N LYS A 170 -15.42 -22.80 3.61
CA LYS A 170 -14.47 -22.23 4.58
C LYS A 170 -13.28 -21.52 3.91
N TRP A 171 -12.71 -22.13 2.86
CA TRP A 171 -11.59 -21.55 2.12
C TRP A 171 -12.01 -20.30 1.35
N ILE A 172 -13.19 -20.38 0.73
CA ILE A 172 -13.79 -19.24 0.03
C ILE A 172 -14.04 -18.10 1.03
N GLY A 173 -14.74 -18.36 2.13
CA GLY A 173 -15.00 -17.36 3.17
C GLY A 173 -13.72 -16.74 3.77
N GLY A 174 -12.70 -17.55 4.01
CA GLY A 174 -11.38 -17.08 4.47
C GLY A 174 -10.71 -16.15 3.44
N GLY A 175 -10.76 -16.49 2.16
CA GLY A 175 -10.25 -15.63 1.08
C GLY A 175 -10.94 -14.26 1.05
N PHE A 176 -12.26 -14.20 1.25
CA PHE A 176 -12.99 -12.93 1.31
C PHE A 176 -12.67 -12.12 2.56
N PHE A 177 -12.54 -12.76 3.72
CA PHE A 177 -12.08 -12.08 4.93
C PHE A 177 -10.72 -11.42 4.71
N LEU A 178 -9.76 -12.15 4.12
CA LEU A 178 -8.43 -11.63 3.79
C LEU A 178 -8.50 -10.47 2.79
N ALA A 179 -9.36 -10.55 1.77
CA ALA A 179 -9.57 -9.44 0.83
C ALA A 179 -10.16 -8.18 1.52
N GLY A 180 -11.04 -8.37 2.50
CA GLY A 180 -11.57 -7.28 3.32
C GLY A 180 -10.50 -6.61 4.18
N VAL A 181 -9.66 -7.41 4.86
CA VAL A 181 -8.50 -6.90 5.62
C VAL A 181 -7.52 -6.18 4.69
N ALA A 182 -7.26 -6.72 3.51
CA ALA A 182 -6.40 -6.09 2.50
C ALA A 182 -6.93 -4.70 2.11
N CYS A 183 -8.23 -4.59 1.84
CA CYS A 183 -8.88 -3.31 1.53
C CYS A 183 -8.72 -2.29 2.66
N PHE A 184 -8.97 -2.69 3.90
CA PHE A 184 -8.86 -1.79 5.05
C PHE A 184 -7.43 -1.32 5.27
N ALA A 185 -6.45 -2.22 5.18
CA ALA A 185 -5.04 -1.88 5.28
C ALA A 185 -4.59 -0.95 4.14
N ALA A 186 -5.06 -1.15 2.90
CA ALA A 186 -4.79 -0.24 1.78
C ALA A 186 -5.32 1.18 2.06
N MET A 187 -6.54 1.30 2.58
CA MET A 187 -7.13 2.59 2.96
C MET A 187 -6.32 3.31 4.03
N LEU A 188 -5.88 2.59 5.06
CA LEU A 188 -5.03 3.18 6.10
C LEU A 188 -3.69 3.64 5.54
N SER A 189 -3.02 2.82 4.73
CA SER A 189 -1.77 3.19 4.06
C SER A 189 -1.95 4.44 3.19
N PHE A 190 -3.05 4.51 2.42
CA PHE A 190 -3.39 5.68 1.61
C PHE A 190 -3.56 6.96 2.44
N VAL A 191 -4.37 6.93 3.50
CA VAL A 191 -4.62 8.09 4.35
C VAL A 191 -3.33 8.54 5.04
N MET A 192 -2.54 7.60 5.53
CA MET A 192 -1.25 7.92 6.17
C MET A 192 -0.26 8.52 5.18
N TRP A 193 -0.22 8.06 3.93
CA TRP A 193 0.61 8.67 2.90
C TRP A 193 0.26 10.13 2.66
N VAL A 194 -1.03 10.49 2.61
CA VAL A 194 -1.46 11.89 2.44
C VAL A 194 -0.93 12.77 3.57
N VAL A 195 -0.92 12.26 4.81
CA VAL A 195 -0.37 12.98 5.97
C VAL A 195 1.16 13.04 5.93
N GLN A 196 1.81 11.95 5.51
CA GLN A 196 3.26 11.83 5.39
C GLN A 196 3.83 12.78 4.33
N SER A 197 3.24 12.80 3.14
CA SER A 197 3.72 13.55 1.97
C SER A 197 3.33 15.02 1.94
N LYS A 198 2.41 15.47 2.81
CA LYS A 198 1.92 16.86 2.85
C LYS A 198 3.00 17.94 2.86
N PRO A 199 4.14 17.80 3.60
CA PRO A 199 5.19 18.82 3.59
C PRO A 199 5.77 19.08 2.20
N LEU A 200 5.93 18.03 1.37
CA LEU A 200 6.54 18.10 0.04
C LEU A 200 5.78 19.02 -0.94
N GLY A 201 4.47 19.22 -0.73
CA GLY A 201 3.63 20.00 -1.64
C GLY A 201 3.51 21.49 -1.29
N LYS A 202 4.17 21.97 -0.23
CA LYS A 202 4.02 23.37 0.22
C LYS A 202 4.91 24.33 -0.54
N GLU A 203 6.20 24.02 -0.63
CA GLU A 203 7.22 24.89 -1.23
C GLU A 203 7.82 24.28 -2.51
N ASP A 204 7.61 22.98 -2.75
CA ASP A 204 8.31 22.23 -3.80
C ASP A 204 7.37 21.60 -4.84
N ASP A 205 6.12 22.09 -4.96
CA ASP A 205 5.12 21.65 -5.97
C ASP A 205 4.93 20.12 -6.13
N ALA A 206 5.27 19.33 -5.09
CA ALA A 206 5.16 17.88 -5.18
C ALA A 206 3.68 17.47 -5.31
N SER A 207 3.41 16.60 -6.28
CA SER A 207 2.05 16.18 -6.62
C SER A 207 1.90 14.67 -6.63
N PHE A 208 0.68 14.19 -6.36
CA PHE A 208 0.39 12.75 -6.40
C PHE A 208 0.50 12.19 -7.82
N LYS A 209 1.06 10.98 -7.95
CA LYS A 209 1.33 10.32 -9.25
C LYS A 209 0.80 8.89 -9.30
N THR A 210 1.24 8.16 -10.33
CA THR A 210 0.71 6.87 -10.77
C THR A 210 0.49 5.87 -9.64
N SER A 211 1.45 5.64 -8.73
CA SER A 211 1.30 4.66 -7.64
C SER A 211 0.16 5.04 -6.69
N PHE A 212 -0.03 6.34 -6.42
CA PHE A 212 -1.13 6.83 -5.60
C PHE A 212 -2.49 6.53 -6.24
N PHE A 213 -2.63 6.74 -7.55
CA PHE A 213 -3.85 6.42 -8.29
C PHE A 213 -4.07 4.91 -8.45
N LEU A 214 -3.02 4.12 -8.64
CA LEU A 214 -3.11 2.66 -8.64
C LEU A 214 -3.63 2.13 -7.31
N MET A 215 -3.22 2.73 -6.18
CA MET A 215 -3.78 2.40 -4.87
C MET A 215 -5.29 2.72 -4.80
N ILE A 216 -5.74 3.87 -5.33
CA ILE A 216 -7.19 4.19 -5.40
C ILE A 216 -7.94 3.13 -6.20
N VAL A 217 -7.41 2.74 -7.36
CA VAL A 217 -8.02 1.70 -8.19
C VAL A 217 -8.09 0.37 -7.42
N ALA A 218 -7.02 -0.04 -6.74
CA ALA A 218 -7.00 -1.23 -5.91
C ALA A 218 -8.05 -1.17 -4.78
N MET A 219 -8.13 -0.05 -4.07
CA MET A 219 -9.11 0.19 -3.00
C MET A 219 -10.55 0.16 -3.49
N LEU A 220 -10.84 0.44 -4.76
CA LEU A 220 -12.18 0.30 -5.34
C LEU A 220 -12.48 -1.12 -5.78
N HIS A 221 -11.48 -1.86 -6.26
CA HIS A 221 -11.68 -3.22 -6.75
C HIS A 221 -11.96 -4.22 -5.61
N TYR A 222 -11.35 -4.05 -4.43
CA TYR A 222 -11.63 -4.92 -3.29
C TYR A 222 -13.11 -4.87 -2.84
N PRO A 223 -13.73 -3.70 -2.57
CA PRO A 223 -15.15 -3.60 -2.22
C PRO A 223 -16.08 -4.13 -3.31
N VAL A 224 -15.77 -3.88 -4.58
CA VAL A 224 -16.56 -4.41 -5.70
C VAL A 224 -16.52 -5.94 -5.70
N ALA A 225 -15.35 -6.54 -5.47
CA ALA A 225 -15.23 -7.98 -5.34
C ALA A 225 -16.03 -8.54 -4.15
N MET A 226 -15.95 -7.86 -3.00
CA MET A 226 -16.72 -8.22 -1.80
C MET A 226 -18.22 -8.16 -2.07
N PHE A 227 -18.71 -7.12 -2.76
CA PHE A 227 -20.10 -6.97 -3.15
C PHE A 227 -20.57 -8.07 -4.10
N MET A 228 -19.78 -8.37 -5.14
CA MET A 228 -20.08 -9.45 -6.08
C MET A 228 -20.19 -10.80 -5.37
N PHE A 229 -19.31 -11.06 -4.41
CA PHE A 229 -19.34 -12.29 -3.64
C PHE A 229 -20.50 -12.36 -2.66
N TRP A 230 -20.77 -11.27 -1.93
CA TRP A 230 -21.92 -11.20 -1.06
C TRP A 230 -23.22 -11.47 -1.82
N LYS A 231 -23.37 -10.90 -3.02
CA LYS A 231 -24.49 -11.18 -3.91
C LYS A 231 -24.54 -12.66 -4.32
N TYR A 232 -23.40 -13.26 -4.66
CA TYR A 232 -23.32 -14.68 -5.01
C TYR A 232 -23.73 -15.58 -3.83
N LEU A 233 -23.26 -15.29 -2.61
CA LEU A 233 -23.65 -16.05 -1.42
C LEU A 233 -25.14 -15.94 -1.14
N LYS A 234 -25.73 -14.75 -1.32
CA LYS A 234 -27.16 -14.54 -1.12
C LYS A 234 -27.99 -15.40 -2.08
N LEU A 235 -27.61 -15.43 -3.37
CA LEU A 235 -28.27 -16.28 -4.37
C LEU A 235 -28.17 -17.77 -4.03
N GLN A 236 -26.98 -18.23 -3.60
CA GLN A 236 -26.80 -19.63 -3.18
C GLN A 236 -27.62 -19.99 -1.92
N GLN A 237 -27.82 -19.04 -1.01
CA GLN A 237 -28.70 -19.24 0.14
C GLN A 237 -30.18 -19.29 -0.25
N GLU A 238 -30.60 -18.46 -1.20
CA GLU A 238 -31.96 -18.46 -1.74
C GLU A 238 -32.25 -19.77 -2.48
N GLU A 239 -31.38 -20.23 -3.38
CA GLU A 239 -31.49 -21.53 -4.07
C GLU A 239 -31.54 -22.71 -3.10
N GLN A 240 -30.71 -22.69 -2.06
CA GLN A 240 -30.67 -23.80 -1.09
C GLN A 240 -31.93 -23.84 -0.22
N LYS A 241 -32.53 -22.67 0.09
CA LYS A 241 -33.82 -22.61 0.80
C LYS A 241 -34.96 -23.16 -0.06
N GLU A 242 -35.02 -22.80 -1.33
CA GLU A 242 -36.03 -23.34 -2.26
C GLU A 242 -35.91 -24.87 -2.36
N LEU A 243 -34.68 -25.40 -2.44
CA LEU A 243 -34.44 -26.84 -2.51
C LEU A 243 -34.86 -27.57 -1.22
N ASP A 244 -34.59 -26.98 -0.05
CA ASP A 244 -34.98 -27.54 1.25
C ASP A 244 -36.52 -27.48 1.45
N GLU A 245 -37.18 -26.43 0.97
CA GLU A 245 -38.65 -26.29 0.98
C GLU A 245 -39.33 -27.28 0.03
N ASP A 246 -38.79 -27.50 -1.17
CA ASP A 246 -39.30 -28.52 -2.10
C ASP A 246 -39.11 -29.94 -1.54
N HIS A 247 -37.97 -30.22 -0.92
CA HIS A 247 -37.70 -31.54 -0.35
C HIS A 247 -38.63 -31.87 0.83
N THR A 248 -38.89 -30.89 1.70
CA THR A 248 -39.84 -31.03 2.83
C THR A 248 -41.28 -31.16 2.35
N THR A 249 -41.66 -30.45 1.28
CA THR A 249 -42.98 -30.58 0.65
C THR A 249 -43.18 -31.96 0.02
N TYR A 250 -42.17 -32.50 -0.66
CA TYR A 250 -42.21 -33.84 -1.26
C TYR A 250 -42.31 -34.95 -0.19
N THR A 251 -41.53 -34.87 0.89
CA THR A 251 -41.63 -35.85 2.01
C THR A 251 -42.95 -35.75 2.77
N GLY A 252 -43.55 -34.56 2.85
CA GLY A 252 -44.90 -34.37 3.39
C GLY A 252 -46.02 -34.97 2.52
N ALA A 253 -45.82 -35.04 1.20
CA ALA A 253 -46.78 -35.64 0.27
C ALA A 253 -46.65 -37.18 0.18
N GLU A 254 -45.45 -37.73 0.41
CA GLU A 254 -45.21 -39.19 0.40
C GLU A 254 -45.49 -39.90 1.73
N THR A 255 -45.76 -39.17 2.80
CA THR A 255 -46.20 -39.78 4.07
C THR A 255 -47.72 -40.01 4.03
N PRO A 256 -48.22 -41.25 3.84
CA PRO A 256 -49.65 -41.50 4.00
C PRO A 256 -50.03 -41.20 5.44
N VAL A 257 -51.15 -40.49 5.62
CA VAL A 257 -51.79 -40.28 6.92
C VAL A 257 -52.24 -41.64 7.46
N SER A 258 -51.31 -42.36 8.09
CA SER A 258 -51.57 -43.57 8.86
C SER A 258 -52.18 -43.17 10.19
N GLY A 259 -53.50 -43.00 10.24
CA GLY A 259 -54.16 -42.56 11.47
C GLY A 259 -55.65 -42.29 11.37
N ALA A 260 -56.42 -43.19 10.77
CA ALA A 260 -57.86 -43.27 11.04
C ALA A 260 -58.18 -44.66 11.61
N PRO A 261 -58.44 -44.82 12.91
CA PRO A 261 -58.94 -46.08 13.42
C PRO A 261 -60.41 -46.21 13.01
N ALA A 262 -60.73 -47.30 12.30
CA ALA A 262 -62.11 -47.72 12.07
C ALA A 262 -62.75 -48.09 13.42
N SER A 263 -63.73 -47.30 13.89
CA SER A 263 -64.65 -47.76 14.94
C SER A 263 -65.95 -48.26 14.30
N LEU A 264 -66.08 -49.57 14.27
CA LEU A 264 -67.36 -50.28 14.23
C LEU A 264 -67.91 -50.32 15.66
N VAL A 265 -68.98 -49.56 15.94
CA VAL A 265 -70.23 -49.95 16.66
C VAL A 265 -71.29 -48.91 16.28
#